data_AF-A0A5J4VYZ6-F1
#
_entry.id   AF-A0A5J4VYZ6-F1
#
_cell.length_a   1.000
_cell.length_b   1.000
_cell.length_c   1.000
_cell.angle_alpha   90.00
_cell.angle_beta   90.00
_cell.angle_gamma   90.00
#
_symmetry.space_group_name_H-M   'P 1'
#
loop_
_entity.id
_entity.type
_entity.pdbx_description
1 polymer ?
#
loop_
_entity_poly.entity_id
_entity_poly.type
_entity_poly.pdbx_seq_one_letter_code
_entity_poly.pdbx_strand_id
1 'polypeptide(L)'
;MATKIAFLVSGLQSEDKEQQAQITSRLLSIAQNECLQASHALLLYPLVTLLLNENIDASSAAQSAIITLVNNSDDVRSALIKIGFIETARQILIDENTPNHIESNLLDVIQNVLFQGVNGNEMIGLVSILSQLSEEKSEEKKKISQKAKMILNLLSGFGITGSSSSNNIQLVNVNEEQKIQIEEQKRNINELERKDQDNKRLFDEKIIMISELQRKDEDNKRKITDLERQLADSKSKPIINNQIVS
;
A
#
# COMPACT_ATOMS: atom_id res chain seq x y z
N MET A 1 -11.87 -45.50 -4.53
CA MET A 1 -12.19 -44.31 -3.70
C MET A 1 -12.62 -43.11 -4.55
N ALA A 2 -11.84 -42.70 -5.56
CA ALA A 2 -12.19 -41.58 -6.45
C ALA A 2 -13.60 -41.66 -7.10
N THR A 3 -14.02 -42.83 -7.61
CA THR A 3 -15.35 -43.02 -8.22
C THR A 3 -16.50 -42.87 -7.21
N LYS A 4 -16.28 -43.29 -5.96
CA LYS A 4 -17.26 -43.16 -4.86
C LYS A 4 -17.40 -41.69 -4.45
N ILE A 5 -16.28 -40.96 -4.40
CA ILE A 5 -16.27 -39.51 -4.15
C ILE A 5 -16.95 -38.77 -5.30
N ALA A 6 -16.63 -39.08 -6.56
CA ALA A 6 -17.24 -38.44 -7.72
C ALA A 6 -18.78 -38.61 -7.75
N PHE A 7 -19.29 -39.78 -7.38
CA PHE A 7 -20.73 -40.02 -7.26
C PHE A 7 -21.36 -39.19 -6.13
N LEU A 8 -20.68 -39.07 -4.98
CA LEU A 8 -21.13 -38.19 -3.89
C LEU A 8 -21.14 -36.72 -4.34
N VAL A 9 -20.13 -36.28 -5.08
CA VAL A 9 -20.05 -34.91 -5.62
C VAL A 9 -21.19 -34.60 -6.58
N SER A 10 -21.57 -35.53 -7.46
CA SER A 10 -22.77 -35.32 -8.30
C SER A 10 -24.05 -35.18 -7.49
N GLY A 11 -24.14 -35.85 -6.35
CA GLY A 11 -25.28 -35.68 -5.43
C GLY A 11 -25.29 -34.32 -4.71
N LEU A 12 -24.15 -33.63 -4.60
CA LEU A 12 -24.08 -32.28 -4.00
C LEU A 12 -24.67 -31.20 -4.88
N GLN A 13 -24.74 -31.45 -6.19
CA GLN A 13 -25.39 -30.56 -7.15
C GLN A 13 -26.92 -30.72 -7.16
N SER A 14 -27.46 -31.64 -6.37
CA SER A 14 -28.90 -31.79 -6.15
C SER A 14 -29.44 -30.61 -5.33
N GLU A 15 -30.66 -30.18 -5.60
CA GLU A 15 -31.40 -29.19 -4.78
C GLU A 15 -31.98 -29.82 -3.49
N ASP A 16 -31.90 -31.14 -3.34
CA ASP A 16 -32.38 -31.86 -2.16
C ASP A 16 -31.46 -31.65 -0.95
N LYS A 17 -32.00 -30.95 0.05
CA LYS A 17 -31.32 -30.59 1.29
C LYS A 17 -30.96 -31.81 2.14
N GLU A 18 -31.86 -32.80 2.19
CA GLU A 18 -31.63 -34.02 2.97
C GLU A 18 -30.52 -34.85 2.32
N GLN A 19 -30.54 -34.91 0.98
CA GLN A 19 -29.47 -35.54 0.22
C GLN A 19 -28.11 -34.86 0.46
N GLN A 20 -28.04 -33.53 0.44
CA GLN A 20 -26.81 -32.78 0.75
C GLN A 20 -26.29 -33.09 2.17
N ALA A 21 -27.16 -33.10 3.19
CA ALA A 21 -26.77 -33.43 4.55
C ALA A 21 -26.26 -34.88 4.70
N GLN A 22 -26.93 -35.85 4.07
CA GLN A 22 -26.51 -37.24 4.04
C GLN A 22 -25.15 -37.41 3.35
N ILE A 23 -24.92 -36.70 2.24
CA ILE A 23 -23.63 -36.72 1.54
C ILE A 23 -22.52 -36.13 2.42
N THR A 24 -22.76 -35.01 3.09
CA THR A 24 -21.80 -34.39 4.02
C THR A 24 -21.38 -35.39 5.11
N SER A 25 -22.36 -36.03 5.76
CA SER A 25 -22.10 -37.04 6.79
C SER A 25 -21.29 -38.22 6.22
N ARG A 26 -21.61 -38.67 5.00
CA ARG A 26 -20.89 -39.76 4.36
C ARG A 26 -19.45 -39.37 4.00
N LEU A 27 -19.22 -38.15 3.51
CA LEU A 27 -17.88 -37.64 3.22
C LEU A 27 -17.03 -37.55 4.48
N LEU A 28 -17.60 -37.05 5.59
CA LEU A 28 -16.93 -37.02 6.89
C LEU A 28 -16.53 -38.41 7.37
N SER A 29 -17.45 -39.37 7.31
CA SER A 29 -17.20 -40.78 7.70
C SER A 29 -16.07 -41.40 6.86
N ILE A 30 -16.04 -41.15 5.56
CA ILE A 30 -14.97 -41.62 4.66
C ILE A 30 -13.63 -40.98 5.05
N ALA A 31 -13.63 -39.67 5.29
CA ALA A 31 -12.42 -38.93 5.67
C ALA A 31 -11.81 -39.43 6.99
N GLN A 32 -12.65 -39.79 7.97
CA GLN A 32 -12.18 -40.25 9.27
C GLN A 32 -11.70 -41.71 9.29
N ASN A 33 -12.33 -42.60 8.51
CA ASN A 33 -12.16 -44.06 8.69
C ASN A 33 -11.55 -44.78 7.48
N GLU A 34 -11.72 -44.23 6.27
CA GLU A 34 -11.41 -44.93 5.02
C GLU A 34 -10.29 -44.24 4.20
N CYS A 35 -9.85 -43.04 4.59
CA CYS A 35 -9.03 -42.16 3.75
C CYS A 35 -7.51 -42.31 4.01
N LEU A 36 -6.75 -42.58 2.95
CA LEU A 36 -5.28 -42.47 2.96
C LEU A 36 -4.86 -41.00 2.85
N GLN A 37 -3.75 -40.60 3.48
CA GLN A 37 -3.22 -39.22 3.50
C GLN A 37 -3.29 -38.48 2.15
N ALA A 38 -2.99 -39.16 1.04
CA ALA A 38 -3.00 -38.58 -0.31
C ALA A 38 -4.39 -38.24 -0.87
N SER A 39 -5.48 -38.70 -0.24
CA SER A 39 -6.85 -38.56 -0.75
C SER A 39 -7.66 -37.45 -0.06
N HIS A 40 -7.10 -36.76 0.94
CA HIS A 40 -7.79 -35.68 1.65
C HIS A 40 -8.21 -34.53 0.73
N ALA A 41 -7.38 -34.16 -0.26
CA ALA A 41 -7.72 -33.10 -1.21
C ALA A 41 -9.03 -33.40 -1.97
N LEU A 42 -9.23 -34.66 -2.37
CA LEU A 42 -10.44 -35.10 -3.08
C LEU A 42 -11.71 -34.99 -2.22
N LEU A 43 -11.58 -35.08 -0.89
CA LEU A 43 -12.69 -34.97 0.06
C LEU A 43 -12.94 -33.53 0.51
N LEU A 44 -11.88 -32.71 0.59
CA LEU A 44 -11.98 -31.34 1.05
C LEU A 44 -12.61 -30.42 0.00
N TYR A 45 -12.34 -30.60 -1.29
CA TYR A 45 -12.98 -29.80 -2.34
C TYR A 45 -14.52 -29.80 -2.25
N PRO A 46 -15.19 -30.96 -2.21
CA PRO A 46 -16.64 -31.03 -2.08
C PRO A 46 -17.18 -30.39 -0.80
N LEU A 47 -16.45 -30.53 0.32
CA LEU A 47 -16.85 -29.92 1.59
C LEU A 47 -16.70 -28.40 1.55
N VAL A 48 -15.64 -27.86 0.92
CA VAL A 48 -15.49 -26.42 0.71
C VAL A 48 -16.59 -25.89 -0.21
N THR A 49 -16.97 -26.62 -1.26
CA THR A 49 -18.11 -26.23 -2.10
C THR A 49 -19.41 -26.17 -1.30
N LEU A 50 -19.67 -27.14 -0.44
CA LEU A 50 -20.84 -27.13 0.44
C LEU A 50 -20.80 -26.02 1.49
N LEU A 51 -19.62 -25.69 2.02
CA LEU A 51 -19.44 -24.59 2.96
C LEU A 51 -19.92 -23.26 2.36
N LEU A 52 -19.72 -23.08 1.06
CA LEU A 52 -20.13 -21.89 0.30
C LEU A 52 -21.55 -21.98 -0.27
N ASN A 53 -22.34 -22.97 0.15
CA ASN A 53 -23.70 -23.13 -0.33
C ASN A 53 -24.65 -22.11 0.35
N GLU A 54 -25.57 -21.55 -0.43
CA GLU A 54 -26.60 -20.64 0.08
C GLU A 54 -27.53 -21.33 1.10
N ASN A 55 -27.64 -22.65 1.04
CA ASN A 55 -28.33 -23.44 2.04
C ASN A 55 -27.57 -23.43 3.37
N ILE A 56 -28.21 -22.83 4.38
CA ILE A 56 -27.67 -22.66 5.73
C ILE A 56 -27.32 -24.01 6.38
N ASP A 57 -28.18 -25.02 6.25
CA ASP A 57 -27.98 -26.32 6.91
C ASP A 57 -26.82 -27.09 6.26
N ALA A 58 -26.74 -27.07 4.94
CA ALA A 58 -25.66 -27.71 4.19
C ALA A 58 -24.32 -27.03 4.46
N SER A 59 -24.28 -25.69 4.44
CA SER A 59 -23.10 -24.90 4.79
C SER A 59 -22.65 -25.15 6.22
N SER A 60 -23.57 -25.20 7.18
CA SER A 60 -23.26 -25.45 8.59
C SER A 60 -22.78 -26.88 8.84
N ALA A 61 -23.39 -27.87 8.17
CA ALA A 61 -22.94 -29.25 8.25
C ALA A 61 -21.52 -29.41 7.67
N ALA A 62 -21.22 -28.75 6.55
CA ALA A 62 -19.89 -28.75 5.96
C ALA A 62 -18.86 -28.04 6.84
N GLN A 63 -19.22 -26.90 7.43
CA GLN A 63 -18.40 -26.20 8.43
C GLN A 63 -18.02 -27.14 9.58
N SER A 64 -19.00 -27.82 10.17
CA SER A 64 -18.76 -28.75 11.28
C SER A 64 -17.90 -29.95 10.85
N ALA A 65 -18.13 -30.49 9.65
CA ALA A 65 -17.31 -31.58 9.11
C ALA A 65 -15.86 -31.14 8.88
N ILE A 66 -15.62 -29.98 8.27
CA ILE A 66 -14.27 -29.45 8.04
C ILE A 66 -13.57 -29.20 9.37
N ILE A 67 -14.22 -28.54 10.33
CA ILE A 67 -13.66 -28.28 11.68
C ILE A 67 -13.25 -29.58 12.36
N THR A 68 -14.12 -30.60 12.28
CA THR A 68 -13.81 -31.92 12.84
C THR A 68 -12.57 -32.53 12.18
N LEU A 69 -12.41 -32.41 10.87
CA LEU A 69 -11.25 -32.97 10.17
C LEU A 69 -9.96 -32.22 10.48
N VAL A 70 -9.97 -30.88 10.49
CA VAL A 70 -8.76 -30.06 10.76
C VAL A 70 -8.25 -30.25 12.19
N ASN A 71 -9.16 -30.45 13.16
CA ASN A 71 -8.81 -30.70 14.55
C ASN A 71 -8.14 -32.07 14.78
N ASN A 72 -8.32 -33.02 13.86
CA ASN A 72 -7.84 -34.40 14.02
C ASN A 72 -6.59 -34.73 13.21
N SER A 73 -6.20 -33.93 12.20
CA SER A 73 -5.11 -34.29 11.29
C SER A 73 -4.35 -33.09 10.71
N ASP A 74 -3.03 -33.10 10.89
CA ASP A 74 -2.09 -32.12 10.33
C ASP A 74 -2.05 -32.19 8.80
N ASP A 75 -2.23 -33.38 8.24
CA ASP A 75 -2.29 -33.59 6.79
C ASP A 75 -3.55 -32.99 6.19
N VAL A 76 -4.69 -33.10 6.89
CA VAL A 76 -5.93 -32.42 6.49
C VAL A 76 -5.70 -30.91 6.46
N ARG A 77 -5.08 -30.34 7.50
CA ARG A 77 -4.79 -28.90 7.54
C ARG A 77 -3.89 -28.49 6.39
N SER A 78 -2.81 -29.24 6.17
CA SER A 78 -1.88 -29.01 5.05
C SER A 78 -2.58 -29.12 3.69
N ALA A 79 -3.45 -30.12 3.51
CA ALA A 79 -4.23 -30.29 2.29
C ALA A 79 -5.23 -29.15 2.08
N LEU A 80 -5.92 -28.70 3.13
CA LEU A 80 -6.87 -27.59 3.09
C LEU A 80 -6.21 -26.29 2.60
N ILE A 81 -5.02 -25.97 3.12
CA ILE A 81 -4.23 -24.83 2.64
C ILE A 81 -3.83 -25.03 1.18
N LYS A 82 -3.30 -26.21 0.82
CA LYS A 82 -2.84 -26.52 -0.54
C LYS A 82 -3.93 -26.47 -1.61
N ILE A 83 -5.18 -26.81 -1.27
CA ILE A 83 -6.30 -26.70 -2.23
C ILE A 83 -6.78 -25.26 -2.42
N GLY A 84 -6.16 -24.29 -1.75
CA GLY A 84 -6.45 -22.87 -1.92
C GLY A 84 -7.56 -22.33 -1.02
N PHE A 85 -7.91 -23.03 0.06
CA PHE A 85 -9.00 -22.62 0.97
C PHE A 85 -8.87 -21.17 1.46
N ILE A 86 -7.66 -20.71 1.79
CA ILE A 86 -7.43 -19.34 2.28
C ILE A 86 -7.71 -18.31 1.19
N GLU A 87 -7.30 -18.56 -0.05
CA GLU A 87 -7.62 -17.66 -1.16
C GLU A 87 -9.11 -17.67 -1.48
N THR A 88 -9.76 -18.84 -1.43
CA THR A 88 -11.21 -18.93 -1.55
C THR A 88 -11.92 -18.10 -0.48
N ALA A 89 -11.53 -18.25 0.79
CA ALA A 89 -12.11 -17.47 1.88
C ALA A 89 -11.87 -15.97 1.68
N ARG A 90 -10.67 -15.57 1.21
CA ARG A 90 -10.33 -14.19 0.90
C ARG A 90 -11.31 -13.59 -0.13
N GLN A 91 -11.57 -14.29 -1.23
CA GLN A 91 -12.47 -13.81 -2.28
C GLN A 91 -13.92 -13.68 -1.78
N ILE A 92 -14.40 -14.67 -1.03
CA ILE A 92 -15.76 -14.68 -0.50
C ILE A 92 -15.95 -13.57 0.54
N LEU A 93 -14.98 -13.34 1.42
CA LEU A 93 -15.07 -12.29 2.46
C LEU A 93 -14.93 -10.86 1.90
N ILE A 94 -14.49 -10.69 0.64
CA ILE A 94 -14.48 -9.39 -0.05
C ILE A 94 -15.85 -9.10 -0.68
N ASP A 95 -16.59 -10.13 -1.09
CA ASP A 95 -17.87 -9.94 -1.76
C ASP A 95 -18.96 -9.54 -0.76
N GLU A 96 -19.39 -8.28 -0.85
CA GLU A 96 -20.44 -7.69 -0.01
C GLU A 96 -21.80 -8.40 -0.14
N ASN A 97 -22.03 -9.15 -1.23
CA ASN A 97 -23.27 -9.90 -1.44
C ASN A 97 -23.25 -11.28 -0.77
N THR A 98 -22.13 -11.68 -0.19
CA THR A 98 -22.02 -12.98 0.47
C THR A 98 -23.01 -13.07 1.64
N PRO A 99 -23.83 -14.13 1.71
CA PRO A 99 -24.69 -14.38 2.85
C PRO A 99 -23.91 -14.46 4.18
N ASN A 100 -24.42 -13.79 5.22
CA ASN A 100 -23.80 -13.72 6.55
C ASN A 100 -23.45 -15.10 7.15
N HIS A 101 -24.25 -16.14 6.89
CA HIS A 101 -23.97 -17.49 7.40
C HIS A 101 -22.70 -18.08 6.77
N ILE A 102 -22.44 -17.81 5.49
CA ILE A 102 -21.24 -18.27 4.78
C ILE A 102 -20.01 -17.55 5.32
N GLU A 103 -20.05 -16.22 5.46
CA GLU A 103 -18.96 -15.44 6.07
C GLU A 103 -18.64 -15.98 7.48
N SER A 104 -19.69 -16.15 8.30
CA SER A 104 -19.57 -16.66 9.67
C SER A 104 -18.95 -18.06 9.72
N ASN A 105 -19.36 -18.96 8.82
CA ASN A 105 -18.89 -20.35 8.77
C ASN A 105 -17.44 -20.44 8.26
N LEU A 106 -17.06 -19.62 7.28
CA LEU A 106 -15.68 -19.50 6.81
C LEU A 106 -14.74 -19.04 7.92
N LEU A 107 -15.13 -18.00 8.66
CA LEU A 107 -14.33 -17.49 9.76
C LEU A 107 -14.15 -18.53 10.87
N ASP A 108 -15.16 -19.36 11.17
CA ASP A 108 -14.99 -20.46 12.13
C ASP A 108 -13.94 -21.48 11.67
N VAL A 109 -13.95 -21.85 10.39
CA VAL A 109 -12.95 -22.78 9.84
C VAL A 109 -11.56 -22.15 9.90
N ILE A 110 -11.39 -20.89 9.47
CA ILE A 110 -10.12 -20.17 9.55
C ILE A 110 -9.59 -20.14 10.99
N GLN A 111 -10.45 -19.77 11.93
CA GLN A 111 -10.11 -19.70 13.34
C GLN A 111 -9.64 -21.06 13.89
N ASN A 112 -10.35 -22.15 13.56
CA ASN A 112 -9.95 -23.50 13.99
C ASN A 112 -8.61 -23.89 13.36
N VAL A 113 -8.40 -23.63 12.07
CA VAL A 113 -7.14 -23.92 11.39
C VAL A 113 -5.97 -23.20 12.06
N LEU A 114 -6.13 -21.94 12.46
CA LEU A 114 -5.11 -21.19 13.22
C LEU A 114 -4.86 -21.77 14.62
N PHE A 115 -5.93 -22.14 15.35
CA PHE A 115 -5.78 -22.74 16.69
C PHE A 115 -5.02 -24.05 16.68
N GLN A 116 -5.11 -24.81 15.59
CA GLN A 116 -4.39 -26.07 15.40
C GLN A 116 -2.94 -25.86 14.90
N GLY A 117 -2.41 -24.65 14.98
CA GLY A 117 -0.99 -24.36 14.76
C GLY A 117 -0.55 -24.27 13.31
N VAL A 118 -1.47 -24.02 12.36
CA VAL A 118 -1.07 -23.69 10.99
C VAL A 118 -0.29 -22.38 10.98
N ASN A 119 0.78 -22.33 10.18
CA ASN A 119 1.60 -21.13 10.01
C ASN A 119 0.73 -19.94 9.57
N GLY A 120 0.56 -18.95 10.45
CA GLY A 120 -0.30 -17.81 10.14
C GLY A 120 0.18 -16.99 8.95
N ASN A 121 1.44 -17.11 8.50
CA ASN A 121 1.91 -16.42 7.28
C ASN A 121 1.12 -16.84 6.04
N GLU A 122 0.58 -18.07 6.02
CA GLU A 122 -0.33 -18.55 4.98
C GLU A 122 -1.63 -17.70 4.91
N MET A 123 -1.95 -16.96 5.98
CA MET A 123 -3.16 -16.17 6.13
C MET A 123 -2.91 -14.66 6.13
N ILE A 124 -1.70 -14.20 5.79
CA ILE A 124 -1.36 -12.77 5.77
C ILE A 124 -2.29 -11.96 4.84
N GLY A 125 -2.74 -12.57 3.74
CA GLY A 125 -3.67 -11.97 2.79
C GLY A 125 -5.08 -11.70 3.33
N LEU A 126 -5.42 -12.27 4.50
CA LEU A 126 -6.71 -12.02 5.17
C LEU A 126 -6.68 -10.79 6.08
N VAL A 127 -5.50 -10.30 6.50
CA VAL A 127 -5.41 -9.30 7.58
C VAL A 127 -6.22 -8.04 7.26
N SER A 128 -6.04 -7.45 6.08
CA SER A 128 -6.76 -6.21 5.73
C SER A 128 -8.29 -6.37 5.73
N ILE A 129 -8.76 -7.53 5.27
CA ILE A 129 -10.20 -7.85 5.17
C ILE A 129 -10.78 -8.06 6.57
N LEU A 130 -10.07 -8.82 7.40
CA LEU A 130 -10.49 -9.04 8.79
C LEU A 130 -10.52 -7.73 9.57
N SER A 131 -9.62 -6.78 9.29
CA SER A 131 -9.62 -5.46 9.94
C SER A 131 -10.87 -4.67 9.58
N GLN A 132 -11.25 -4.65 8.31
CA GLN A 132 -12.50 -4.03 7.87
C GLN A 132 -13.71 -4.71 8.52
N LEU A 133 -13.78 -6.04 8.48
CA LEU A 133 -14.88 -6.80 9.11
C LEU A 133 -14.95 -6.58 10.64
N SER A 134 -13.81 -6.40 11.31
CA SER A 134 -13.77 -6.16 12.76
C SER A 134 -14.29 -4.78 13.19
N GLU A 135 -14.34 -3.83 12.26
CA GLU A 135 -14.84 -2.47 12.48
C GLU A 135 -16.33 -2.32 12.13
N GLU A 136 -16.94 -3.36 11.56
CA GLU A 136 -18.38 -3.41 11.22
C GLU A 136 -19.26 -3.23 12.47
N LYS A 137 -20.29 -2.38 12.36
CA LYS A 137 -21.13 -1.92 13.48
C LYS A 137 -22.59 -2.34 13.37
N SER A 138 -23.01 -2.91 12.24
CA SER A 138 -24.36 -3.43 12.08
C SER A 138 -24.61 -4.60 13.05
N GLU A 139 -25.79 -4.61 13.67
CA GLU A 139 -26.17 -5.70 14.59
C GLU A 139 -26.26 -7.05 13.86
N GLU A 140 -26.61 -7.05 12.57
CA GLU A 140 -26.67 -8.26 11.74
C GLU A 140 -25.29 -8.91 11.55
N LYS A 141 -24.22 -8.12 11.40
CA LYS A 141 -22.85 -8.62 11.21
C LYS A 141 -22.02 -8.65 12.50
N LYS A 142 -22.63 -8.41 13.67
CA LYS A 142 -21.93 -8.39 14.96
C LYS A 142 -21.14 -9.66 15.27
N LYS A 143 -21.70 -10.84 14.98
CA LYS A 143 -21.00 -12.12 15.16
C LYS A 143 -19.78 -12.25 14.24
N ILE A 144 -19.91 -11.79 13.00
CA ILE A 144 -18.84 -11.81 11.99
C ILE A 144 -17.71 -10.86 12.44
N SER A 145 -18.05 -9.64 12.86
CA SER A 145 -17.10 -8.67 13.42
C SER A 145 -16.31 -9.23 14.62
N GLN A 146 -17.00 -9.88 15.56
CA GLN A 146 -16.36 -10.52 16.71
C GLN A 146 -15.38 -11.63 16.32
N LYS A 147 -15.77 -12.49 15.37
CA LYS A 147 -14.90 -13.57 14.86
C LYS A 147 -13.68 -13.00 14.12
N ALA A 148 -13.88 -12.01 13.25
CA ALA A 148 -12.79 -11.36 12.54
C ALA A 148 -11.78 -10.73 13.51
N LYS A 149 -12.28 -10.04 14.55
CA LYS A 149 -11.44 -9.47 15.62
C LYS A 149 -10.64 -10.54 16.38
N MET A 150 -11.27 -11.68 16.67
CA MET A 150 -10.59 -12.79 17.34
C MET A 150 -9.46 -13.36 16.48
N ILE A 151 -9.69 -13.56 15.19
CA ILE A 151 -8.68 -14.05 14.23
C ILE A 151 -7.53 -13.05 14.10
N LEU A 152 -7.82 -11.75 14.00
CA LEU A 152 -6.79 -10.71 13.97
C LEU A 152 -5.89 -10.72 15.20
N ASN A 153 -6.48 -10.90 16.39
CA ASN A 153 -5.72 -10.99 17.62
C ASN A 153 -4.82 -12.22 17.63
N LEU A 154 -5.28 -13.36 17.09
CA LEU A 154 -4.46 -14.57 16.94
C LEU A 154 -3.29 -14.33 15.98
N LEU A 155 -3.55 -13.78 14.80
CA LEU A 155 -2.51 -13.45 13.81
C LEU A 155 -1.49 -12.46 14.37
N SER A 156 -1.96 -11.41 15.05
CA SER A 156 -1.09 -10.43 15.72
C SER A 156 -0.24 -11.09 16.81
N GLY A 157 -0.81 -12.02 17.57
CA GLY A 157 -0.09 -12.83 18.56
C GLY A 157 1.01 -13.71 17.96
N PHE A 158 0.88 -14.09 16.69
CA PHE A 158 1.91 -14.77 15.90
C PHE A 158 2.90 -13.82 15.21
N GLY A 159 2.82 -12.51 15.50
CA GLY A 159 3.65 -11.48 14.86
C GLY A 159 3.22 -11.13 13.44
N ILE A 160 2.06 -11.64 12.97
CA ILE A 160 1.51 -11.34 11.66
C ILE A 160 0.60 -10.13 11.80
N THR A 161 1.23 -8.97 11.82
CA THR A 161 0.54 -7.70 11.74
C THR A 161 0.53 -7.25 10.29
N GLY A 162 -0.55 -7.56 9.57
CA GLY A 162 -0.88 -6.78 8.39
C GLY A 162 -1.21 -5.37 8.84
N SER A 163 -0.64 -4.38 8.17
CA SER A 163 -0.77 -2.95 8.47
C SER A 163 -2.25 -2.55 8.64
N SER A 164 -2.76 -2.64 9.86
CA SER A 164 -4.15 -2.29 10.12
C SER A 164 -4.27 -1.54 11.43
N SER A 165 -4.88 -0.37 11.29
CA SER A 165 -5.44 0.50 12.34
C SER A 165 -4.46 1.21 13.29
N SER A 166 -3.37 0.61 13.78
CA SER A 166 -2.44 1.35 14.67
C SER A 166 -1.59 2.39 13.95
N ASN A 167 -1.49 2.30 12.62
CA ASN A 167 -0.78 3.28 11.81
C ASN A 167 -1.55 4.59 11.67
N ASN A 168 -2.87 4.67 11.87
CA ASN A 168 -3.60 5.91 11.57
C ASN A 168 -3.19 7.09 12.47
N ILE A 169 -2.93 6.86 13.76
CA ILE A 169 -2.51 7.94 14.66
C ILE A 169 -1.06 8.37 14.35
N GLN A 170 -0.18 7.43 14.02
CA GLN A 170 1.20 7.73 13.63
C GLN A 170 1.28 8.39 12.25
N LEU A 171 0.46 7.97 11.29
CA LEU A 171 0.41 8.53 9.94
C LEU A 171 -0.21 9.93 9.94
N VAL A 172 -1.22 10.19 10.78
CA VAL A 172 -1.77 11.54 10.96
C VAL A 172 -0.71 12.47 11.54
N ASN A 173 0.03 12.03 12.57
CA ASN A 173 1.12 12.83 13.15
C ASN A 173 2.24 13.09 12.14
N VAL A 174 2.65 12.08 11.36
CA VAL A 174 3.66 12.24 10.30
C VAL A 174 3.16 13.14 9.18
N ASN A 175 1.88 13.06 8.79
CA ASN A 175 1.30 13.92 7.76
C ASN A 175 1.19 15.38 8.24
N GLU A 176 0.84 15.61 9.51
CA GLU A 176 0.80 16.94 10.11
C GLU A 176 2.20 17.57 10.15
N GLU A 177 3.21 16.79 10.56
CA GLU A 177 4.60 17.21 10.62
C GLU A 177 5.19 17.47 9.23
N GLN A 178 4.89 16.61 8.25
CA GLN A 178 5.25 16.84 6.85
C GLN A 178 4.57 18.09 6.27
N LYS A 179 3.32 18.36 6.62
CA LYS A 179 2.60 19.56 6.19
C LYS A 179 3.26 20.82 6.73
N ILE A 180 3.69 20.81 7.99
CA ILE A 180 4.46 21.90 8.61
C ILE A 180 5.79 22.09 7.88
N GLN A 181 6.53 21.01 7.61
CA GLN A 181 7.81 21.09 6.89
C GLN A 181 7.65 21.62 5.46
N ILE A 182 6.60 21.22 4.74
CA ILE A 182 6.30 21.73 3.40
C ILE A 182 6.00 23.23 3.45
N GLU A 183 5.25 23.69 4.46
CA GLU A 183 4.95 25.11 4.61
C GLU A 183 6.20 25.94 4.94
N GLU A 184 7.09 25.41 5.79
CA GLU A 184 8.36 26.04 6.11
C GLU A 184 9.30 26.09 4.90
N GLN A 185 9.41 24.99 4.14
CA GLN A 185 10.17 24.98 2.88
C GLN A 185 9.64 25.98 1.87
N LYS A 186 8.31 26.14 1.75
CA LYS A 186 7.70 27.17 0.90
C LYS A 186 8.07 28.59 1.34
N ARG A 187 8.13 28.86 2.65
CA ARG A 187 8.58 30.17 3.16
C ARG A 187 10.05 30.43 2.83
N ASN A 188 10.91 29.43 3.00
CA ASN A 188 12.34 29.53 2.67
C ASN A 188 12.57 29.76 1.17
N ILE A 189 11.84 29.06 0.30
CA ILE A 189 11.90 29.27 -1.16
C ILE A 189 11.51 30.71 -1.51
N ASN A 190 10.40 31.22 -0.97
CA ASN A 190 9.97 32.59 -1.22
C ASN A 190 11.00 33.63 -0.74
N GLU A 191 11.70 33.38 0.38
CA GLU A 191 12.75 34.28 0.85
C GLU A 191 13.98 34.26 -0.06
N LEU A 192 14.38 33.07 -0.52
CA LEU A 192 15.47 32.91 -1.49
C LEU A 192 15.15 33.61 -2.82
N GLU A 193 13.93 33.49 -3.33
CA GLU A 193 13.49 34.18 -4.54
C GLU A 193 13.56 35.71 -4.39
N ARG A 194 13.17 36.26 -3.23
CA ARG A 194 13.32 37.70 -2.96
C ARG A 194 14.78 38.13 -2.95
N LYS A 195 15.65 37.35 -2.28
CA LYS A 195 17.10 37.63 -2.26
C LYS A 195 17.72 37.56 -3.66
N ASP A 196 17.30 36.61 -4.49
CA ASP A 196 17.77 36.49 -5.86
C ASP A 196 17.32 37.68 -6.72
N GLN A 197 16.07 38.13 -6.54
CA GLN A 197 15.55 39.31 -7.20
C GLN A 197 16.30 40.59 -6.79
N ASP A 198 16.62 40.76 -5.51
CA ASP A 198 17.40 41.91 -5.03
C ASP A 198 18.85 41.85 -5.53
N ASN A 199 19.47 40.68 -5.55
CA ASN A 199 20.80 40.49 -6.15
C ASN A 199 20.81 40.83 -7.64
N LYS A 200 19.76 40.47 -8.37
CA LYS A 200 19.60 40.83 -9.79
C LYS A 200 19.52 42.35 -9.98
N ARG A 201 18.75 43.06 -9.15
CA ARG A 201 18.69 44.54 -9.18
C ARG A 201 20.05 45.17 -8.91
N LEU A 202 20.76 44.70 -7.89
CA LEU A 202 22.13 45.14 -7.58
C LEU A 202 23.10 44.87 -8.74
N PHE A 203 22.94 43.75 -9.44
CA PHE A 203 23.74 43.43 -10.60
C PHE A 203 23.46 44.39 -11.77
N ASP A 204 22.19 44.66 -12.05
CA ASP A 204 21.78 45.61 -13.09
C ASP A 204 22.30 47.03 -12.80
N GLU A 205 22.22 47.49 -11.55
CA GLU A 205 22.79 48.78 -11.11
C GLU A 205 24.31 48.85 -11.33
N LYS A 206 25.04 47.77 -11.00
CA LYS A 206 26.48 47.69 -11.25
C LYS A 206 26.81 47.76 -12.74
N ILE A 207 26.04 47.10 -13.60
CA ILE A 207 26.23 47.17 -15.05
C ILE A 207 26.08 48.61 -15.55
N ILE A 208 25.08 49.34 -15.07
CA ILE A 208 24.86 50.75 -15.42
C ILE A 208 26.06 51.59 -14.98
N MET A 209 26.52 51.43 -13.74
CA MET A 209 27.66 52.18 -13.21
C MET A 209 28.96 51.90 -13.98
N ILE A 210 29.22 50.65 -14.35
CA ILE A 210 30.39 50.28 -15.19
C ILE A 210 30.29 50.96 -16.56
N SER A 211 29.11 50.94 -17.19
CA SER A 211 28.90 51.57 -18.50
C SER A 211 29.11 53.08 -18.46
N GLU A 212 28.71 53.75 -17.38
CA GLU A 212 28.93 55.18 -17.19
C GLU A 212 30.42 55.51 -16.99
N LEU A 213 31.14 54.69 -16.22
CA LEU A 213 32.59 54.84 -16.04
C LEU A 213 33.35 54.65 -17.35
N GLN A 214 32.96 53.68 -18.18
CA GLN A 214 33.55 53.47 -19.50
C GLN A 214 33.37 54.69 -20.42
N ARG A 215 32.17 55.29 -20.45
CA ARG A 215 31.92 56.52 -21.22
C ARG A 215 32.81 57.68 -20.73
N LYS A 216 32.94 57.85 -19.41
CA LYS A 216 33.82 58.88 -18.83
C LYS A 216 35.29 58.65 -19.19
N ASP A 217 35.74 57.39 -19.20
CA ASP A 217 37.11 57.05 -19.61
C ASP A 217 37.37 57.34 -21.09
N GLU A 218 36.41 57.04 -21.97
CA GLU A 218 36.50 57.38 -23.39
C GLU A 218 36.54 58.89 -23.64
N ASP A 219 35.69 59.66 -22.96
CA ASP A 219 35.70 61.13 -23.04
C ASP A 219 37.02 61.71 -22.52
N ASN A 220 37.55 61.17 -21.43
CA ASN A 220 38.85 61.57 -20.89
C ASN A 220 40.00 61.23 -21.86
N LYS A 221 39.98 60.05 -22.49
CA LYS A 221 40.94 59.69 -23.55
C LYS A 221 40.91 60.67 -24.70
N ARG A 222 39.72 61.06 -25.20
CA ARG A 222 39.60 62.08 -26.26
C ARG A 222 40.20 63.42 -25.84
N LYS A 223 39.92 63.88 -24.62
CA LYS A 223 40.50 65.12 -24.08
C LYS A 223 42.02 65.05 -23.96
N ILE A 224 42.58 63.93 -23.54
CA ILE A 224 44.04 63.72 -23.46
C ILE A 224 44.64 63.83 -24.86
N THR A 225 44.09 63.12 -25.85
CA THR A 225 44.57 63.20 -27.25
C THR A 225 44.51 64.63 -27.81
N ASP A 226 43.44 65.37 -27.53
CA ASP A 226 43.31 66.76 -27.98
C ASP A 226 44.34 67.68 -27.31
N LEU A 227 44.61 67.50 -26.01
CA LEU A 227 45.64 68.25 -25.29
C LEU A 227 47.04 67.92 -25.80
N GLU A 228 47.34 66.64 -26.05
CA GLU A 228 48.61 66.20 -26.64
C GLU A 228 48.84 66.84 -28.01
N ARG A 229 47.79 66.92 -28.84
CA ARG A 229 47.84 67.61 -30.13
C ARG A 229 48.13 69.10 -29.98
N GLN A 230 47.43 69.80 -29.09
CA GLN A 230 47.69 71.23 -28.81
C GLN A 230 49.12 71.47 -28.31
N LEU A 231 49.67 70.55 -27.50
CA LEU A 231 51.02 70.62 -27.00
C LEU A 231 52.07 70.45 -28.11
N ALA A 232 51.83 69.52 -29.05
CA ALA A 232 52.68 69.31 -30.22
C ALA A 232 52.69 70.54 -31.14
N ASP A 233 51.52 71.10 -31.44
CA ASP A 233 51.37 72.31 -32.26
C ASP A 233 52.08 73.52 -31.62
N SER A 234 52.04 73.62 -30.29
CA SER A 234 52.71 74.71 -29.55
C SER A 234 54.24 74.60 -29.58
N LYS A 235 54.80 73.38 -29.64
CA LYS A 235 56.26 73.16 -29.76
C LYS A 235 56.79 73.37 -31.18
N SER A 236 55.93 73.34 -32.19
CA SER A 236 56.30 73.49 -33.62
C SER A 236 56.48 74.95 -34.07
N LYS A 237 56.18 75.96 -33.23
CA LYS A 237 56.40 77.36 -33.60
C LYS A 237 57.89 77.69 -33.47
N PRO A 238 58.60 78.03 -34.57
CA PRO A 238 60.01 78.39 -34.49
C PRO A 238 60.17 79.65 -33.64
N ILE A 239 61.09 79.61 -32.68
CA ILE A 239 61.53 80.80 -31.95
C ILE A 239 62.23 81.69 -33.00
N ILE A 240 61.51 82.68 -33.54
CA ILE A 240 62.11 83.72 -34.37
C ILE A 240 62.91 84.60 -33.41
N ASN A 241 64.18 84.24 -33.24
CA ASN A 241 65.13 84.99 -32.46
C ASN A 241 65.52 86.25 -33.25
N ASN A 242 64.73 87.31 -33.14
CA ASN A 242 65.11 88.63 -33.63
C ASN A 242 66.23 89.18 -32.74
N GLN A 243 67.47 88.84 -33.06
CA GLN A 243 68.63 89.58 -32.60
C GLN A 243 68.58 90.98 -33.20
N ILE A 244 68.27 91.94 -32.34
CA ILE A 244 68.44 93.38 -32.59
C ILE A 244 69.95 93.62 -32.69
N VAL A 245 70.44 93.95 -33.87
CA VAL A 245 71.78 94.51 -34.06
C VAL A 245 71.62 96.03 -34.12
N SER A 246 72.34 96.69 -33.22
CA SER A 246 72.46 98.14 -33.06
C SER A 246 73.00 98.86 -34.29
#